data_AF-A0A2N2AKK0-F1
#
_entry.id   AF-A0A2N2AKK0-F1
#
_cell.length_a   1.000
_cell.length_b   1.000
_cell.length_c   1.000
_cell.angle_alpha   90.00
_cell.angle_beta   90.00
_cell.angle_gamma   90.00
#
_symmetry.space_group_name_H-M   'P 1'
#
loop_
_entity.id
_entity.type
_entity.pdbx_description
1 polymer ?
#
loop_
_entity_poly.entity_id
_entity_poly.type
_entity_poly.pdbx_seq_one_letter_code
_entity_poly.pdbx_strand_id
1 'polypeptide(L)'
;MSISLGWKKGIPSKDGLYFVAVKLGEAAGTYDFQHWNGEAWESLDFGHVIAFVSIQDLKNALDIKWPEDSDIVYKSKELSGDDSELWSEG
;
A
#
# COMPACT_ATOMS: atom_id res chain seq x y z
N MET A 1 -14.71 -16.68 6.12
CA MET A 1 -13.33 -16.69 6.64
C MET A 1 -13.06 -15.34 7.28
N SER A 2 -12.39 -15.33 8.42
CA SER A 2 -11.88 -14.10 9.05
C SER A 2 -10.38 -14.00 8.80
N ILE A 3 -9.92 -12.85 8.32
CA ILE A 3 -8.49 -12.58 8.09
C ILE A 3 -7.96 -11.83 9.32
N SER A 4 -6.84 -12.29 9.88
CA SER A 4 -6.16 -11.61 10.98
C SER A 4 -5.07 -10.70 10.42
N LEU A 5 -5.14 -9.41 10.74
CA LEU A 5 -4.12 -8.44 10.34
C LEU A 5 -3.00 -8.37 11.36
N GLY A 6 -1.75 -8.32 10.89
CA GLY A 6 -0.55 -8.18 11.71
C GLY A 6 -0.34 -6.73 12.17
N TRP A 7 -1.16 -6.26 13.10
CA TRP A 7 -1.11 -4.89 13.63
C TRP A 7 0.27 -4.55 14.21
N LYS A 8 0.85 -3.44 13.75
CA LYS A 8 2.09 -2.85 14.26
C LYS A 8 1.74 -1.63 15.13
N LYS A 9 2.50 -1.41 16.20
CA LYS A 9 2.36 -0.25 17.10
C LYS A 9 3.54 0.70 16.92
N GLY A 10 3.36 1.96 17.29
CA GLY A 10 4.40 3.00 17.20
C GLY A 10 4.29 3.81 15.90
N ILE A 11 5.43 4.18 15.33
CA ILE A 11 5.52 4.96 14.10
C ILE A 11 5.95 4.08 12.92
N PRO A 12 5.39 4.27 11.71
CA PRO A 12 5.87 3.59 10.52
C PRO A 12 7.31 4.00 10.16
N SER A 13 8.08 3.08 9.59
CA SER A 13 9.47 3.33 9.19
C SER A 13 9.61 3.86 7.75
N LYS A 14 8.51 3.91 6.99
CA LYS A 14 8.49 4.30 5.58
C LYS A 14 7.29 5.19 5.33
N ASP A 15 7.46 6.16 4.47
CA ASP A 15 6.38 7.03 4.01
C ASP A 15 5.39 6.22 3.16
N GLY A 16 4.12 6.61 3.19
CA GLY A 16 3.08 6.00 2.37
C GLY A 16 1.75 5.79 3.09
N LEU A 17 0.87 5.02 2.45
CA LEU A 17 -0.49 4.76 2.92
C LEU A 17 -0.56 3.54 3.84
N TYR A 18 -1.25 3.69 4.96
CA TYR A 18 -1.46 2.66 5.96
C TYR A 18 -2.94 2.51 6.30
N PHE A 19 -3.34 1.28 6.62
CA PHE A 19 -4.60 1.03 7.30
C PHE A 19 -4.37 1.14 8.80
N VAL A 20 -5.10 2.03 9.46
CA VAL A 20 -4.85 2.43 10.85
C VAL A 20 -6.04 2.15 11.74
N ALA A 21 -5.77 1.85 13.01
CA ALA A 21 -6.74 1.87 14.08
C ALA A 21 -6.59 3.19 14.85
N VAL A 22 -7.66 3.99 14.87
CA VAL A 22 -7.70 5.31 15.49
C VAL A 22 -8.56 5.25 16.75
N LYS A 23 -8.02 5.75 17.85
CA LYS A 23 -8.73 5.88 19.12
C LYS A 23 -9.29 7.31 19.23
N LEU A 24 -10.60 7.43 19.45
CA LEU A 24 -11.33 8.70 19.53
C LEU A 24 -11.63 9.15 20.98
N GLY A 25 -11.21 8.35 21.97
CA GLY A 25 -11.47 8.54 23.39
C GLY A 25 -11.32 7.22 24.15
N GLU A 26 -11.74 7.14 25.41
CA GLU A 26 -11.55 5.91 26.21
C GLU A 26 -12.32 4.70 25.69
N ALA A 27 -13.53 4.92 25.16
CA ALA A 27 -14.46 3.87 24.77
C ALA A 27 -14.80 3.84 23.27
N ALA A 28 -14.15 4.65 22.45
CA ALA A 28 -14.47 4.79 21.02
C ALA A 28 -13.22 4.70 20.13
N GLY A 29 -13.40 4.10 18.97
CA GLY A 29 -12.37 4.00 17.93
C GLY A 29 -12.97 3.69 16.57
N THR A 30 -12.16 3.92 15.54
CA THR A 30 -12.51 3.63 14.15
C THR A 30 -11.28 3.05 13.44
N TYR A 31 -11.51 2.48 12.25
CA TYR A 31 -10.45 2.15 11.32
C TYR A 31 -10.51 3.09 10.13
N ASP A 32 -9.36 3.47 9.59
CA ASP A 32 -9.28 4.35 8.43
C ASP A 32 -8.01 4.10 7.62
N PHE A 33 -7.87 4.77 6.49
CA PHE A 33 -6.64 4.85 5.71
C PHE A 33 -5.97 6.18 5.96
N GLN A 34 -4.70 6.14 6.33
CA GLN A 34 -3.94 7.35 6.61
C GLN A 34 -2.57 7.35 5.95
N HIS A 35 -2.19 8.51 5.43
CA HIS A 35 -0.89 8.73 4.85
C HIS A 35 0.12 9.15 5.93
N TRP A 36 1.28 8.49 5.96
CA TRP A 36 2.43 8.85 6.79
C TRP A 36 3.46 9.51 5.90
N ASN A 37 3.88 10.73 6.26
CA ASN A 37 4.84 11.51 5.46
C ASN A 37 6.28 11.42 5.97
N GLY A 38 6.56 10.49 6.88
CA GLY A 38 7.88 10.34 7.51
C GLY A 38 7.96 10.94 8.91
N GLU A 39 7.12 11.93 9.20
CA GLU A 39 7.13 12.67 10.47
C GLU A 39 5.79 12.64 11.20
N ALA A 40 4.68 12.71 10.46
CA ALA A 40 3.34 12.76 11.00
C ALA A 40 2.30 12.07 10.10
N TRP A 41 1.16 11.74 10.69
CA TRP A 41 -0.02 11.28 9.98
C TRP A 41 -0.72 12.48 9.33
N GLU A 42 -0.85 12.48 8.01
CA GLU A 42 -1.46 13.58 7.26
C GLU A 42 -2.98 13.54 7.34
N SER A 43 -3.63 14.66 7.65
CA SER A 43 -5.10 14.77 7.74
C SER A 43 -5.73 14.03 8.92
N LEU A 44 -5.00 13.86 10.02
CA LEU A 44 -5.57 13.28 11.25
C LEU A 44 -6.18 14.41 12.09
N ASP A 45 -7.39 14.85 11.73
CA ASP A 45 -8.05 15.98 12.40
C ASP A 45 -8.56 15.61 13.81
N PHE A 46 -8.73 14.31 14.09
CA PHE A 46 -9.28 13.83 15.35
C PHE A 46 -8.74 12.45 15.74
N GLY A 47 -8.48 12.27 17.04
CA GLY A 47 -8.04 11.00 17.62
C GLY A 47 -6.54 10.71 17.52
N HIS A 48 -6.17 9.48 17.90
CA HIS A 48 -4.78 9.01 17.89
C HIS A 48 -4.67 7.64 17.24
N VAL A 49 -3.74 7.51 16.29
CA VAL A 49 -3.40 6.20 15.70
C VAL A 49 -2.71 5.35 16.77
N ILE A 50 -3.30 4.19 17.10
CA ILE A 50 -2.78 3.27 18.11
C ILE A 50 -2.13 2.02 17.50
N ALA A 51 -2.46 1.70 16.25
CA ALA A 51 -1.86 0.63 15.49
C ALA A 51 -2.04 0.87 13.99
N PHE A 52 -1.17 0.27 13.18
CA PHE A 52 -1.17 0.41 11.74
C PHE A 52 -0.74 -0.88 11.04
N VAL A 53 -1.12 -1.02 9.78
CA VAL A 53 -0.69 -2.06 8.84
C VAL A 53 -0.40 -1.39 7.50
N SER A 54 0.69 -1.75 6.83
CA SER A 54 0.99 -1.17 5.52
C SER A 54 -0.05 -1.59 4.49
N ILE A 55 -0.34 -0.75 3.50
CA ILE A 55 -1.30 -1.12 2.45
C ILE A 55 -0.86 -2.39 1.70
N GLN A 56 0.45 -2.63 1.57
CA GLN A 56 0.99 -3.84 0.97
C GLN A 56 0.68 -5.08 1.81
N ASP A 57 0.90 -5.01 3.13
CA ASP A 57 0.58 -6.10 4.06
C ASP A 57 -0.93 -6.40 4.05
N LEU A 58 -1.78 -5.36 3.98
CA LEU A 58 -3.23 -5.53 3.87
C LEU A 58 -3.62 -6.21 2.55
N LYS A 59 -3.07 -5.75 1.42
CA LYS A 59 -3.33 -6.36 0.10
C LYS A 59 -2.92 -7.83 0.06
N ASN A 60 -1.76 -8.16 0.63
CA ASN A 60 -1.27 -9.53 0.69
C ASN A 60 -2.15 -10.45 1.56
N ALA A 61 -2.90 -9.87 2.51
CA ALA A 61 -3.81 -10.62 3.38
C ALA A 61 -5.19 -10.87 2.74
N LEU A 62 -5.55 -10.11 1.71
CA LEU A 62 -6.83 -10.19 1.01
C LEU A 62 -6.71 -11.09 -0.23
N ASP A 63 -7.72 -11.91 -0.48
CA ASP A 63 -7.88 -12.60 -1.78
C ASP A 63 -8.45 -11.62 -2.81
N ILE A 64 -7.60 -10.74 -3.33
CA ILE A 64 -7.99 -9.71 -4.30
C ILE A 64 -7.92 -10.30 -5.70
N LYS A 65 -9.08 -10.45 -6.33
CA LYS A 65 -9.19 -10.80 -7.74
C LYS A 65 -9.36 -9.53 -8.56
N TRP A 66 -8.65 -9.46 -9.68
CA TRP A 66 -8.90 -8.40 -10.65
C TRP A 66 -10.36 -8.50 -11.15
N PRO A 67 -11.12 -7.40 -11.17
CA PRO A 67 -12.56 -7.45 -11.43
C PRO A 67 -12.91 -7.65 -12.91
N GLU A 68 -11.95 -7.49 -13.82
CA GLU A 68 -12.16 -7.70 -15.25
C GLU A 68 -11.67 -9.08 -15.68
N ASP A 69 -12.51 -9.78 -16.44
CA ASP A 69 -12.11 -10.99 -17.18
C ASP A 69 -11.28 -10.56 -18.40
N SER A 70 -10.03 -10.16 -18.16
CA SER A 70 -9.10 -9.86 -19.24
C SER A 70 -8.21 -11.07 -19.49
N ASP A 71 -8.36 -11.67 -20.67
CA ASP A 71 -7.33 -12.56 -21.22
C ASP A 71 -6.10 -11.70 -21.47
N ILE A 72 -5.16 -11.69 -20.53
CA ILE A 72 -3.88 -11.01 -20.71
C ILE A 72 -3.10 -11.82 -21.75
N VAL A 73 -3.34 -11.52 -23.03
CA VAL A 73 -2.45 -11.93 -24.11
C VAL A 73 -1.22 -11.05 -24.01
N TYR A 74 -0.33 -11.38 -23.07
CA TYR A 74 1.01 -10.81 -23.05
C TYR A 74 1.74 -11.31 -24.30
N LYS A 75 1.62 -10.59 -25.42
CA LYS A 75 2.59 -10.71 -26.49
C LYS A 75 3.87 -10.10 -25.94
N SER A 76 4.76 -10.95 -25.45
CA SER A 76 6.16 -10.57 -25.30
C SER A 76 6.55 -9.95 -26.64
N LYS A 77 6.82 -8.64 -26.63
CA LYS A 77 7.47 -8.01 -27.77
C LYS A 77 8.82 -8.70 -27.82
N GLU A 78 8.99 -9.64 -28.76
CA GLU A 78 10.33 -10.12 -29.07
C GLU A 78 11.12 -8.86 -29.37
N LEU A 79 12.12 -8.59 -28.54
CA LEU A 79 13.14 -7.59 -28.84
C LEU A 79 13.91 -8.18 -30.02
N SER A 80 13.34 -8.04 -31.21
CA SER A 80 13.99 -8.40 -32.46
C SER A 80 15.07 -7.36 -32.70
N GLY A 81 16.30 -7.75 -32.40
CA GLY A 81 17.48 -7.22 -33.06
C GLY A 81 17.93 -5.84 -32.60
N ASP A 82 18.97 -5.86 -31.78
CA ASP A 82 20.12 -4.95 -31.90
C ASP A 82 19.95 -3.51 -31.39
N ASP A 83 19.85 -3.36 -30.06
CA ASP A 83 20.03 -2.07 -29.35
C ASP A 83 21.52 -1.62 -29.30
N SER A 84 22.40 -2.15 -30.16
CA SER A 84 23.82 -1.77 -30.18
C SER A 84 24.12 -0.49 -30.97
N GLU A 85 23.17 0.04 -31.76
CA GLU A 85 23.42 1.23 -32.60
C GLU A 85 22.97 2.59 -31.99
N LEU A 86 22.36 2.62 -30.80
CA LEU A 86 21.84 3.88 -30.21
C LEU A 86 22.86 4.69 -29.39
N TRP A 87 24.14 4.29 -29.37
CA TRP A 87 25.23 5.04 -28.72
C TRP A 87 26.45 5.28 -29.63
N SER A 88 26.21 5.47 -30.93
CA SER A 88 27.23 5.97 -31.85
C SER A 88 26.99 7.44 -32.20
N GLU A 89 27.79 8.28 -31.54
CA GLU A 89 28.17 9.66 -31.87
C GLU A 89 27.18 10.83 -31.68
N GLY A 90 27.71 11.82 -30.96
CA GLY A 90 27.22 13.18 -30.77
C GLY A 90 28.16 13.93 -29.83
#